data_AF-A0A538THV0-F1
#
_entry.id   AF-A0A538THV0-F1
#
_cell.length_a   1.000
_cell.length_b   1.000
_cell.length_c   1.000
_cell.angle_alpha   90.00
_cell.angle_beta   90.00
_cell.angle_gamma   90.00
#
_symmetry.space_group_name_H-M   'P 1'
#
loop_
_entity.id
_entity.type
_entity.pdbx_description
1 polymer ?
#
loop_
_entity_poly.entity_id
_entity_poly.type
_entity_poly.pdbx_seq_one_letter_code
_entity_poly.pdbx_strand_id
1 'polypeptide(L)'
;MHFLDAWSALSLFDLVRLLAPLGFLAVGTFLPGAAVARVAALGVAAGVPFLKELAAPPWVVAGWTALWLFVAWRAVGRRDPAPRPIRSPGGVVESGAVGILLGLALLALLIAGVARQDMSPEDSRRASYGCMFLGLGLLHLMLRGNLRRAAIGLAALGLGLEVLDGAARAAALPGAATGGAWVLFAASLAIALVMRVAVGRERHARSARVRDAHDLHD
;
A
#
# COMPACT_ATOMS: atom_id res chain seq x y z
N MET A 1 27.41 -4.48 -8.43
CA MET A 1 26.97 -4.68 -9.84
C MET A 1 25.80 -5.67 -9.98
N HIS A 2 25.02 -6.00 -8.94
CA HIS A 2 24.21 -7.25 -8.93
C HIS A 2 22.67 -7.10 -8.93
N PHE A 3 22.13 -5.90 -9.13
CA PHE A 3 20.67 -5.71 -9.09
C PHE A 3 19.98 -6.21 -10.37
N LEU A 4 20.43 -5.76 -11.55
CA LEU A 4 19.84 -6.19 -12.83
C LEU A 4 20.03 -7.70 -13.04
N ASP A 5 21.21 -8.23 -12.67
CA ASP A 5 21.52 -9.66 -12.72
C ASP A 5 20.54 -10.50 -11.88
N ALA A 6 20.14 -9.99 -10.71
CA ALA A 6 19.17 -10.67 -9.85
C ALA A 6 17.77 -10.77 -10.48
N TRP A 7 17.43 -9.91 -11.43
CA TRP A 7 16.15 -9.97 -12.15
C TRP A 7 16.27 -10.70 -13.49
N SER A 8 17.39 -10.52 -14.22
CA SER A 8 17.60 -11.13 -15.54
C SER A 8 17.86 -12.64 -15.49
N ALA A 9 18.31 -13.17 -14.35
CA ALA A 9 18.52 -14.61 -14.15
C ALA A 9 17.23 -15.39 -13.86
N LEU A 10 16.07 -14.72 -13.75
CA LEU A 10 14.80 -15.37 -13.41
C LEU A 10 14.20 -16.09 -14.62
N SER A 11 13.50 -17.20 -14.34
CA SER A 11 12.60 -17.81 -15.32
C SER A 11 11.47 -16.83 -15.68
N LEU A 12 10.92 -16.94 -16.90
CA LEU A 12 9.77 -16.12 -17.31
C LEU A 12 8.60 -16.27 -16.33
N PHE A 13 8.38 -17.48 -15.82
CA PHE A 13 7.33 -17.76 -14.85
C PHE A 13 7.53 -16.98 -13.54
N ASP A 14 8.74 -17.00 -12.98
CA ASP A 14 9.04 -16.26 -11.75
C ASP A 14 8.97 -14.75 -11.97
N LEU A 15 9.41 -14.28 -13.13
CA LEU A 15 9.29 -12.87 -13.49
C LEU A 15 7.81 -12.43 -13.53
N VAL A 16 6.94 -13.20 -14.18
CA VAL A 16 5.50 -12.91 -14.22
C VAL A 16 4.88 -12.99 -12.84
N ARG A 17 5.22 -14.01 -12.03
CA ARG A 17 4.74 -14.18 -10.65
C ARG A 17 5.06 -12.96 -9.79
N LEU A 18 6.24 -12.37 -9.96
CA LEU A 18 6.66 -11.17 -9.23
C LEU A 18 6.08 -9.89 -9.81
N LEU A 19 6.10 -9.72 -11.12
CA LEU A 19 5.66 -8.48 -11.74
C LEU A 19 4.13 -8.34 -11.75
N ALA A 20 3.36 -9.43 -11.72
CA ALA A 20 1.90 -9.35 -11.80
C ALA A 20 1.26 -8.54 -10.66
N PRO A 21 1.56 -8.78 -9.36
CA PRO A 21 1.02 -7.97 -8.27
C PRO A 21 1.42 -6.49 -8.38
N LEU A 22 2.68 -6.21 -8.74
CA LEU A 22 3.15 -4.84 -8.97
C LEU A 22 2.43 -4.19 -10.15
N GLY A 23 2.19 -4.93 -11.23
CA GLY A 23 1.47 -4.46 -12.41
C GLY A 23 0.02 -4.10 -12.09
N PHE A 24 -0.68 -4.96 -11.32
CA PHE A 24 -2.02 -4.64 -10.83
C PHE A 24 -2.03 -3.40 -9.94
N LEU A 25 -1.06 -3.28 -9.03
CA LEU A 25 -0.92 -2.10 -8.17
C LEU A 25 -0.65 -0.84 -9.00
N ALA A 26 0.27 -0.89 -9.96
CA ALA A 26 0.59 0.21 -10.86
C ALA A 26 -0.64 0.66 -11.67
N VAL A 27 -1.41 -0.29 -12.22
CA VAL A 27 -2.70 -0.01 -12.87
C VAL A 27 -3.66 0.73 -11.93
N GLY A 28 -3.80 0.27 -10.67
CA GLY A 28 -4.61 0.95 -9.65
C GLY A 28 -4.11 2.35 -9.27
N THR A 29 -2.79 2.54 -9.31
CA THR A 29 -2.11 3.81 -9.03
C THR A 29 -2.36 4.84 -10.13
N PHE A 30 -2.18 4.46 -11.39
CA PHE A 30 -2.22 5.40 -12.52
C PHE A 30 -3.62 5.59 -13.11
N LEU A 31 -4.45 4.55 -13.16
CA LEU A 31 -5.78 4.63 -13.76
C LEU A 31 -6.87 5.00 -12.73
N PRO A 32 -7.76 5.95 -13.05
CA PRO A 32 -8.90 6.27 -12.20
C PRO A 32 -10.01 5.21 -12.31
N GLY A 33 -10.99 5.24 -11.39
CA GLY A 33 -12.19 4.38 -11.47
C GLY A 33 -12.24 3.25 -10.43
N ALA A 34 -13.40 3.11 -9.77
CA ALA A 34 -13.56 2.20 -8.62
C ALA A 34 -13.46 0.73 -9.04
N ALA A 35 -13.91 0.40 -10.25
CA ALA A 35 -13.72 -0.92 -10.83
C ALA A 35 -12.24 -1.27 -11.00
N VAL A 36 -11.43 -0.33 -11.54
CA VAL A 36 -9.98 -0.52 -11.69
C VAL A 36 -9.32 -0.75 -10.33
N ALA A 37 -9.65 0.08 -9.34
CA ALA A 37 -9.12 -0.07 -7.98
C ALA A 37 -9.47 -1.43 -7.35
N ARG A 38 -10.68 -1.94 -7.60
CA ARG A 38 -11.11 -3.27 -7.14
C ARG A 38 -10.35 -4.38 -7.87
N VAL A 39 -10.25 -4.31 -9.19
CA VAL A 39 -9.52 -5.31 -10.00
C VAL A 39 -8.05 -5.33 -9.60
N ALA A 40 -7.43 -4.17 -9.43
CA ALA A 40 -6.07 -4.05 -8.92
C ALA A 40 -5.89 -4.75 -7.56
N ALA A 41 -6.78 -4.45 -6.59
CA ALA A 41 -6.71 -5.07 -5.27
C ALA A 41 -6.98 -6.58 -5.30
N LEU A 42 -7.90 -7.07 -6.14
CA LEU A 42 -8.14 -8.50 -6.35
C LEU A 42 -6.95 -9.18 -7.02
N GLY A 43 -6.32 -8.54 -7.99
CA GLY A 43 -5.13 -9.06 -8.66
C GLY A 43 -3.95 -9.20 -7.71
N VAL A 44 -3.75 -8.21 -6.83
CA VAL A 44 -2.76 -8.32 -5.75
C VAL A 44 -3.14 -9.43 -4.77
N ALA A 45 -4.41 -9.51 -4.33
CA ALA A 45 -4.88 -10.57 -3.44
C ALA A 45 -4.63 -11.97 -4.02
N ALA A 46 -4.87 -12.15 -5.31
CA ALA A 46 -4.63 -13.42 -6.01
C ALA A 46 -3.15 -13.74 -6.13
N GLY A 47 -2.28 -12.73 -6.22
CA GLY A 47 -0.84 -12.93 -6.32
C GLY A 47 -0.12 -13.19 -4.99
N VAL A 48 -0.61 -12.63 -3.88
CA VAL A 48 0.01 -12.75 -2.54
C VAL A 48 0.32 -14.21 -2.13
N PRO A 49 -0.59 -15.20 -2.29
CA PRO A 49 -0.32 -16.60 -1.96
C PRO A 49 0.89 -17.20 -2.68
N PHE A 50 1.27 -16.64 -3.83
CA PHE A 50 2.38 -17.10 -4.66
C PHE A 50 3.67 -16.31 -4.42
N LEU A 51 3.70 -15.35 -3.48
CA LEU A 51 4.87 -14.54 -3.16
C LEU A 51 5.76 -15.24 -2.12
N LYS A 52 6.74 -16.00 -2.61
CA LYS A 52 7.79 -16.61 -1.77
C LYS A 52 8.62 -15.55 -1.04
N GLU A 53 8.71 -14.36 -1.61
CA GLU A 53 9.46 -13.20 -1.15
C GLU A 53 8.90 -12.62 0.14
N LEU A 54 7.66 -12.96 0.51
CA LEU A 54 7.11 -12.60 1.81
C LEU A 54 7.86 -13.30 2.96
N ALA A 55 8.46 -14.47 2.68
CA ALA A 55 9.23 -15.27 3.63
C ALA A 55 8.54 -15.39 5.01
N ALA A 56 7.22 -15.58 4.98
CA ALA A 56 6.35 -15.53 6.14
C ALA A 56 5.55 -16.85 6.29
N PRO A 57 5.12 -17.19 7.51
CA PRO A 57 4.25 -18.35 7.74
C PRO A 57 2.94 -18.28 6.92
N PRO A 58 2.33 -19.43 6.56
CA PRO A 58 1.12 -19.46 5.73
C PRO A 58 -0.05 -18.64 6.29
N TRP A 59 -0.17 -18.53 7.62
CA TRP A 59 -1.23 -17.73 8.24
C TRP A 59 -1.03 -16.22 8.06
N VAL A 60 0.22 -15.72 7.97
CA VAL A 60 0.53 -14.32 7.64
C VAL A 60 0.14 -14.03 6.20
N VAL A 61 0.48 -14.95 5.28
CA VAL A 61 0.12 -14.87 3.86
C VAL A 61 -1.40 -14.86 3.69
N ALA A 62 -2.12 -15.71 4.43
CA ALA A 62 -3.59 -15.73 4.45
C ALA A 62 -4.16 -14.42 4.99
N GLY A 63 -3.56 -13.85 6.04
CA GLY A 63 -3.93 -12.55 6.59
C GLY A 63 -3.77 -11.41 5.59
N TRP A 64 -2.65 -11.35 4.87
CA TRP A 64 -2.43 -10.39 3.79
C TRP A 64 -3.43 -10.57 2.64
N THR A 65 -3.72 -11.81 2.26
CA THR A 65 -4.73 -12.13 1.24
C THR A 65 -6.10 -11.61 1.68
N ALA A 66 -6.52 -11.91 2.91
CA ALA A 66 -7.77 -11.44 3.49
C ALA A 66 -7.86 -9.91 3.56
N LEU A 67 -6.77 -9.25 3.94
CA LEU A 67 -6.68 -7.79 3.97
C LEU A 67 -6.86 -7.18 2.58
N TRP A 68 -6.22 -7.74 1.54
CA TRP A 68 -6.39 -7.26 0.17
C TRP A 68 -7.79 -7.52 -0.38
N LEU A 69 -8.42 -8.65 -0.04
CA LEU A 69 -9.83 -8.91 -0.35
C LEU A 69 -10.75 -7.88 0.34
N PHE A 70 -10.48 -7.54 1.59
CA PHE A 70 -11.21 -6.49 2.31
C PHE A 70 -11.04 -5.12 1.62
N VAL A 71 -9.81 -4.76 1.23
CA VAL A 71 -9.54 -3.53 0.47
C VAL A 71 -10.29 -3.53 -0.86
N ALA A 72 -10.28 -4.64 -1.59
CA ALA A 72 -11.03 -4.79 -2.86
C ALA A 72 -12.54 -4.61 -2.66
N TRP A 73 -13.10 -5.20 -1.60
CA TRP A 73 -14.51 -5.05 -1.25
C TRP A 73 -14.87 -3.60 -0.94
N ARG A 74 -13.98 -2.87 -0.26
CA ARG A 74 -14.20 -1.46 0.13
C ARG A 74 -13.88 -0.43 -0.96
N ALA A 75 -13.09 -0.80 -1.98
CA ALA A 75 -12.69 0.07 -3.09
C ALA A 75 -13.90 0.57 -3.91
N VAL A 76 -15.00 -0.21 -3.94
CA VAL A 76 -16.28 0.18 -4.53
C VAL A 76 -17.17 0.72 -3.42
N GLY A 77 -17.07 2.01 -3.13
CA GLY A 77 -18.06 2.69 -2.30
C GLY A 77 -19.43 2.75 -2.97
N ARG A 78 -20.50 2.89 -2.17
CA ARG A 78 -21.87 3.14 -2.70
C ARG A 78 -21.81 4.31 -3.67
N ARG A 79 -22.41 4.11 -4.84
CA ARG A 79 -22.40 4.94 -6.07
C ARG A 79 -22.99 6.36 -5.93
N ASP A 80 -23.01 6.95 -4.75
CA ASP A 80 -23.46 8.34 -4.64
C ASP A 80 -22.27 9.27 -4.89
N PRO A 81 -22.38 10.22 -5.83
CA PRO A 81 -21.44 11.33 -5.86
C PRO A 81 -21.61 12.08 -4.53
N ALA A 82 -20.69 11.86 -3.60
CA ALA A 82 -20.61 12.72 -2.43
C ALA A 82 -20.36 14.15 -2.92
N PRO A 83 -21.07 15.17 -2.38
CA PRO A 83 -20.79 16.56 -2.70
C PRO A 83 -19.30 16.81 -2.51
N ARG A 84 -18.66 17.47 -3.48
CA ARG A 84 -17.25 17.86 -3.35
C ARG A 84 -17.13 18.68 -2.07
N PRO A 85 -16.36 18.24 -1.05
CA PRO A 85 -16.13 19.11 0.10
C PRO A 85 -15.43 20.36 -0.40
N ILE A 86 -15.98 21.53 -0.05
CA ILE A 86 -15.31 22.81 -0.25
C ILE A 86 -13.95 22.67 0.44
N ARG A 87 -12.87 22.72 -0.36
CA ARG A 87 -11.50 22.69 0.15
C ARG A 87 -11.32 23.92 1.02
N SER A 88 -11.23 23.75 2.34
CA SER A 88 -10.56 24.78 3.16
C SER A 88 -9.07 24.75 2.78
N PRO A 89 -8.49 25.84 2.23
CA PRO A 89 -7.19 25.76 1.56
C PRO A 89 -6.00 25.66 2.52
N GLY A 90 -6.13 26.05 3.79
CA GLY A 90 -4.98 26.40 4.63
C GLY A 90 -4.22 25.24 5.28
N GLY A 91 -4.90 24.32 5.98
CA GLY A 91 -4.19 23.41 6.91
C GLY A 91 -3.93 21.98 6.42
N VAL A 92 -4.69 21.48 5.43
CA VAL A 92 -4.62 20.07 5.00
C VAL A 92 -3.53 19.83 3.97
N VAL A 93 -3.18 20.85 3.18
CA VAL A 93 -2.14 20.76 2.15
C VAL A 93 -0.75 20.71 2.79
N GLU A 94 -0.51 21.51 3.84
CA GLU A 94 0.78 21.57 4.53
C GLU A 94 1.10 20.27 5.28
N SER A 95 0.14 19.73 6.06
CA SER A 95 0.34 18.45 6.76
C SER A 95 0.52 17.28 5.80
N GLY A 96 -0.20 17.26 4.68
CA GLY A 96 -0.04 16.26 3.62
C GLY A 96 1.32 16.33 2.94
N ALA A 97 1.80 17.53 2.61
CA ALA A 97 3.09 17.75 1.97
C ALA A 97 4.25 17.33 2.88
N VAL A 98 4.22 17.70 4.16
CA VAL A 98 5.24 17.30 5.15
C VAL A 98 5.27 15.78 5.32
N GLY A 99 4.10 15.13 5.44
CA GLY A 99 4.02 13.68 5.54
C GLY A 99 4.56 12.96 4.29
N ILE A 100 4.33 13.51 3.11
CA ILE A 100 4.84 12.97 1.84
C ILE A 100 6.36 13.14 1.76
N LEU A 101 6.89 14.34 2.05
CA LEU A 101 8.33 14.59 2.02
C LEU A 101 9.06 13.71 3.03
N LEU A 102 8.50 13.54 4.23
CA LEU A 102 9.04 12.63 5.23
C LEU A 102 9.00 11.18 4.75
N GLY A 103 7.89 10.74 4.15
CA GLY A 103 7.76 9.40 3.58
C GLY A 103 8.78 9.12 2.47
N LEU A 104 8.98 10.07 1.56
CA LEU A 104 9.99 9.99 0.50
C LEU A 104 11.42 9.98 1.06
N ALA A 105 11.70 10.83 2.05
CA ALA A 105 13.01 10.86 2.72
C ALA A 105 13.31 9.53 3.41
N LEU A 106 12.34 8.97 4.15
CA LEU A 106 12.46 7.66 4.80
C LEU A 106 12.66 6.55 3.76
N LEU A 107 11.92 6.57 2.64
CA LEU A 107 12.11 5.60 1.57
C LEU A 107 13.50 5.72 0.92
N ALA A 108 13.98 6.95 0.68
CA ALA A 108 15.31 7.17 0.13
C ALA A 108 16.41 6.69 1.08
N LEU A 109 16.28 6.96 2.38
CA LEU A 109 17.20 6.45 3.41
C LEU A 109 17.18 4.91 3.47
N LEU A 110 16.00 4.31 3.35
CA LEU A 110 15.85 2.86 3.32
C LEU A 110 16.52 2.24 2.08
N ILE A 111 16.29 2.80 0.89
CA ILE A 111 16.94 2.36 -0.35
C ILE A 111 18.46 2.51 -0.24
N ALA A 112 18.95 3.63 0.28
CA ALA A 112 20.37 3.86 0.50
C ALA A 112 20.97 2.88 1.52
N GLY A 113 20.21 2.54 2.57
CA GLY A 113 20.60 1.54 3.55
C GLY A 113 20.72 0.15 2.95
N VAL A 114 19.70 -0.29 2.20
CA VAL A 114 19.68 -1.57 1.47
C VAL A 114 20.82 -1.63 0.46
N ALA A 115 21.06 -0.55 -0.30
CA ALA A 115 22.11 -0.51 -1.33
C ALA A 115 23.53 -0.61 -0.77
N ARG A 116 23.74 -0.36 0.53
CA ARG A 116 25.04 -0.49 1.20
C ARG A 116 25.28 -1.88 1.79
N GLN A 117 24.26 -2.73 1.85
CA GLN A 117 24.40 -4.08 2.40
C GLN A 117 24.92 -5.02 1.32
N ASP A 118 25.87 -5.87 1.71
CA ASP A 118 26.32 -6.98 0.87
C ASP A 118 25.31 -8.13 1.00
N MET A 119 24.32 -8.12 0.11
CA MET A 119 23.22 -9.07 0.12
C MET A 119 23.42 -10.15 -0.93
N SER A 120 22.91 -11.35 -0.65
CA SER A 120 22.74 -12.37 -1.68
C SER A 120 21.85 -11.83 -2.82
N PRO A 121 21.95 -12.36 -4.05
CA PRO A 121 21.06 -11.95 -5.15
C PRO A 121 19.57 -12.16 -4.83
N GLU A 122 19.23 -13.17 -4.02
CA GLU A 122 17.85 -13.43 -3.61
C GLU A 122 17.33 -12.37 -2.63
N ASP A 123 18.13 -12.00 -1.63
CA ASP A 123 17.76 -10.97 -0.66
C ASP A 123 17.74 -9.58 -1.29
N SER A 124 18.68 -9.30 -2.19
CA SER A 124 18.68 -8.08 -3.02
C SER A 124 17.37 -7.95 -3.80
N ARG A 125 16.93 -9.04 -4.43
CA ARG A 125 15.67 -9.09 -5.18
C ARG A 125 14.47 -8.88 -4.25
N ARG A 126 14.43 -9.57 -3.10
CA ARG A 126 13.37 -9.39 -2.09
C ARG A 126 13.30 -7.95 -1.60
N ALA A 127 14.42 -7.37 -1.21
CA ALA A 127 14.48 -5.98 -0.76
C ALA A 127 14.04 -5.00 -1.86
N SER A 128 14.49 -5.22 -3.10
CA SER A 128 14.06 -4.41 -4.24
C SER A 128 12.56 -4.48 -4.50
N TYR A 129 11.99 -5.67 -4.36
CA TYR A 129 10.57 -5.92 -4.56
C TYR A 129 9.73 -5.23 -3.49
N GLY A 130 10.17 -5.28 -2.22
CA GLY A 130 9.57 -4.52 -1.14
C GLY A 130 9.64 -3.01 -1.38
N CYS A 131 10.79 -2.48 -1.82
CA CYS A 131 10.95 -1.07 -2.20
C CYS A 131 10.01 -0.64 -3.35
N MET A 132 9.75 -1.50 -4.33
CA MET A 132 8.78 -1.22 -5.40
C MET A 132 7.36 -1.08 -4.86
N PHE A 133 6.94 -1.98 -3.95
CA PHE A 133 5.65 -1.85 -3.26
C PHE A 133 5.54 -0.57 -2.44
N LEU A 134 6.61 -0.21 -1.71
CA LEU A 134 6.65 1.03 -0.95
C LEU A 134 6.52 2.25 -1.88
N GLY A 135 7.31 2.28 -2.95
CA GLY A 135 7.28 3.37 -3.93
C GLY A 135 5.91 3.53 -4.59
N LEU A 136 5.32 2.43 -5.06
CA LEU A 136 3.97 2.45 -5.65
C LEU A 136 2.89 2.80 -4.63
N GLY A 137 3.02 2.34 -3.39
CA GLY A 137 2.10 2.67 -2.29
C GLY A 137 2.12 4.16 -1.95
N LEU A 138 3.32 4.74 -1.81
CA LEU A 138 3.50 6.19 -1.61
C LEU A 138 2.95 6.98 -2.80
N LEU A 139 3.32 6.59 -4.03
CA LEU A 139 2.85 7.25 -5.24
C LEU A 139 1.33 7.21 -5.35
N HIS A 140 0.71 6.08 -4.99
CA HIS A 140 -0.75 5.97 -4.95
C HIS A 140 -1.38 6.95 -3.95
N LEU A 141 -0.81 7.10 -2.75
CA LEU A 141 -1.28 8.08 -1.77
C LEU A 141 -1.11 9.52 -2.25
N MET A 142 -0.02 9.83 -2.96
CA MET A 142 0.23 11.16 -3.53
C MET A 142 -0.76 11.51 -4.65
N LEU A 143 -1.04 10.56 -5.54
CA LEU A 143 -1.88 10.78 -6.71
C LEU A 143 -3.38 10.71 -6.39
N ARG A 144 -3.78 10.11 -5.26
CA ARG A 144 -5.19 9.82 -4.95
C ARG A 144 -5.66 10.51 -3.67
N GLY A 145 -6.33 11.65 -3.82
CA GLY A 145 -6.96 12.39 -2.73
C GLY A 145 -8.24 11.78 -2.13
N ASN A 146 -8.50 10.48 -2.31
CA ASN A 146 -9.70 9.82 -1.78
C ASN A 146 -9.32 8.87 -0.64
N LEU A 147 -9.84 9.14 0.56
CA LEU A 147 -9.54 8.37 1.77
C LEU A 147 -9.87 6.88 1.65
N ARG A 148 -10.94 6.49 0.94
CA ARG A 148 -11.25 5.07 0.74
C ARG A 148 -10.21 4.37 -0.14
N ARG A 149 -9.65 5.10 -1.10
CA ARG A 149 -8.59 4.59 -1.99
C ARG A 149 -7.23 4.58 -1.32
N ALA A 150 -7.04 5.38 -0.27
CA ALA A 150 -5.81 5.35 0.51
C ALA A 150 -5.55 3.97 1.14
N ALA A 151 -6.59 3.16 1.36
CA ALA A 151 -6.44 1.78 1.82
C ALA A 151 -5.58 0.91 0.88
N ILE A 152 -5.63 1.13 -0.44
CA ILE A 152 -4.77 0.42 -1.42
C ILE A 152 -3.31 0.84 -1.22
N GLY A 153 -3.06 2.14 -1.08
CA GLY A 153 -1.71 2.66 -0.83
C GLY A 153 -1.15 2.12 0.48
N LEU A 154 -1.93 2.17 1.56
CA LEU A 154 -1.53 1.64 2.87
C LEU A 154 -1.29 0.13 2.87
N ALA A 155 -2.15 -0.64 2.17
CA ALA A 155 -1.95 -2.08 2.03
C ALA A 155 -0.68 -2.40 1.24
N ALA A 156 -0.38 -1.64 0.18
CA ALA A 156 0.86 -1.75 -0.58
C ALA A 156 2.09 -1.41 0.27
N LEU A 157 2.02 -0.32 1.06
CA LEU A 157 3.10 0.03 1.99
C LEU A 157 3.36 -1.09 3.00
N GLY A 158 2.30 -1.59 3.65
CA GLY A 158 2.43 -2.66 4.62
C GLY A 158 2.97 -3.96 4.02
N LEU A 159 2.50 -4.34 2.82
CA LEU A 159 3.01 -5.52 2.12
C LEU A 159 4.49 -5.36 1.74
N GLY A 160 4.89 -4.16 1.28
CA GLY A 160 6.28 -3.84 0.99
C GLY A 160 7.18 -3.92 2.23
N LEU A 161 6.70 -3.44 3.38
CA LEU A 161 7.39 -3.56 4.66
C LEU A 161 7.52 -5.03 5.10
N GLU A 162 6.49 -5.86 4.91
CA GLU A 162 6.55 -7.29 5.26
C GLU A 162 7.60 -8.02 4.40
N VAL A 163 7.66 -7.72 3.10
CA VAL A 163 8.69 -8.27 2.19
C VAL A 163 10.10 -7.84 2.64
N LEU A 164 10.26 -6.58 3.03
CA LEU A 164 11.54 -6.06 3.53
C LEU A 164 11.94 -6.68 4.88
N ASP A 165 10.98 -6.88 5.78
CA ASP A 165 11.22 -7.62 7.02
C ASP A 165 11.67 -9.05 6.72
N GLY A 166 11.06 -9.70 5.72
CA GLY A 166 11.52 -10.98 5.19
C GLY A 166 12.98 -10.98 4.71
N ALA A 167 13.47 -9.88 4.11
CA ALA A 167 14.87 -9.73 3.73
C ALA A 167 15.77 -9.46 4.94
N ALA A 168 15.34 -8.60 5.85
CA ALA A 168 16.09 -8.27 7.07
C ALA A 168 16.26 -9.49 7.99
N ARG A 169 15.24 -10.35 8.12
CA ARG A 169 15.31 -11.60 8.90
C ARG A 169 16.33 -12.58 8.34
N ALA A 170 16.52 -12.62 7.02
CA ALA A 170 17.53 -13.47 6.39
C ALA A 170 18.96 -13.01 6.70
N ALA A 171 19.15 -11.71 6.95
CA ALA A 171 20.43 -11.12 7.34
C ALA A 171 20.66 -11.05 8.87
N ALA A 172 19.67 -11.45 9.69
CA ALA A 172 19.73 -11.27 11.13
C ALA A 172 20.58 -12.35 11.83
N LEU A 173 21.33 -11.94 12.86
CA LEU A 173 22.10 -12.86 13.72
C LEU A 173 21.17 -13.73 14.58
N PRO A 174 21.61 -14.95 14.98
CA PRO A 174 20.85 -15.81 15.89
C PRO A 174 20.45 -15.07 17.18
N GLY A 175 19.16 -15.05 17.50
CA GLY A 175 18.61 -14.38 18.69
C GLY A 175 17.92 -13.04 18.44
N ALA A 176 17.97 -12.50 17.22
CA ALA A 176 17.07 -11.42 16.82
C ALA A 176 15.61 -11.89 16.86
N ALA A 177 14.72 -11.10 17.46
CA ALA A 177 13.30 -11.41 17.53
C ALA A 177 12.76 -11.70 16.12
N THR A 178 12.32 -12.93 15.90
CA THR A 178 11.80 -13.36 14.60
C THR A 178 10.42 -12.75 14.35
N GLY A 179 10.25 -12.20 13.15
CA GLY A 179 9.10 -11.40 12.73
C GLY A 179 7.75 -12.06 13.04
N GLY A 180 6.97 -11.37 13.87
CA GLY A 180 5.59 -11.70 14.15
C GLY A 180 4.63 -11.04 13.16
N ALA A 181 3.32 -11.25 13.37
CA ALA A 181 2.22 -10.63 12.63
C ALA A 181 2.18 -9.09 12.69
N TRP A 182 3.21 -8.43 13.20
CA TRP A 182 3.18 -7.04 13.61
C TRP A 182 3.04 -6.07 12.45
N VAL A 183 3.69 -6.34 11.31
CA VAL A 183 3.53 -5.51 10.11
C VAL A 183 2.10 -5.64 9.56
N LEU A 184 1.61 -6.88 9.44
CA LEU A 184 0.21 -7.14 9.07
C LEU A 184 -0.78 -6.46 10.04
N PHE A 185 -0.54 -6.54 11.35
CA PHE A 185 -1.37 -5.92 12.38
C PHE A 185 -1.36 -4.40 12.26
N ALA A 186 -0.17 -3.79 12.15
CA ALA A 186 -0.02 -2.35 11.99
C ALA A 186 -0.70 -1.83 10.71
N ALA A 187 -0.53 -2.54 9.59
CA ALA A 187 -1.20 -2.23 8.34
C ALA A 187 -2.73 -2.34 8.46
N SER A 188 -3.22 -3.41 9.10
CA SER A 188 -4.65 -3.62 9.35
C SER A 188 -5.24 -2.51 10.21
N LEU A 189 -4.53 -2.11 11.27
CA LEU A 189 -4.93 -1.01 12.15
C LEU A 189 -4.96 0.33 11.39
N ALA A 190 -3.90 0.65 10.63
CA ALA A 190 -3.84 1.87 9.84
C ALA A 190 -4.99 1.95 8.82
N ILE A 191 -5.26 0.86 8.11
CA ILE A 191 -6.39 0.77 7.18
C ILE A 191 -7.72 0.93 7.94
N ALA A 192 -7.92 0.24 9.06
CA ALA A 192 -9.14 0.36 9.85
C ALA A 192 -9.41 1.80 10.32
N LEU A 193 -8.37 2.51 10.79
CA LEU A 193 -8.45 3.90 11.21
C LEU A 193 -8.81 4.82 10.03
N VAL A 194 -8.11 4.71 8.90
CA VAL A 194 -8.41 5.52 7.70
C VAL A 194 -9.83 5.26 7.19
N MET A 195 -10.28 4.01 7.21
CA MET A 195 -11.63 3.65 6.79
C MET A 195 -12.69 4.16 7.76
N ARG A 196 -12.41 4.18 9.07
CA ARG A 196 -13.28 4.81 10.08
C ARG A 196 -13.43 6.32 9.82
N VAL A 197 -12.31 7.01 9.56
CA VAL A 197 -12.32 8.45 9.23
C VAL A 197 -13.08 8.71 7.93
N ALA A 198 -12.87 7.89 6.90
CA ALA A 198 -13.58 8.01 5.63
C ALA A 198 -15.10 7.91 5.79
N VAL A 199 -15.57 6.89 6.54
CA VAL A 199 -16.99 6.70 6.84
C VAL A 199 -17.54 7.85 7.69
N GLY A 200 -16.77 8.34 8.67
CA GLY A 200 -17.16 9.50 9.49
C GLY A 200 -17.38 10.76 8.65
N ARG A 201 -16.43 11.07 7.75
CA ARG A 201 -16.53 12.24 6.85
C ARG A 201 -17.72 12.14 5.90
N GLU A 202 -17.98 10.96 5.35
CA GLU A 202 -19.16 10.76 4.48
C GLU A 202 -20.49 10.94 5.22
N ARG A 203 -20.58 10.46 6.47
CA ARG A 203 -21.79 10.66 7.29
C ARG A 203 -22.01 12.14 7.60
N HIS A 204 -20.94 12.87 7.90
CA HIS A 204 -21.02 14.30 8.23
C HIS A 204 -21.43 15.14 7.01
N ALA A 205 -20.84 14.86 5.83
CA ALA A 205 -21.20 15.52 4.57
C ALA A 205 -22.65 15.25 4.12
N ARG A 206 -23.29 14.18 4.63
CA ARG A 206 -24.68 13.83 4.36
C ARG A 206 -25.66 14.30 5.44
N SER A 207 -25.19 14.98 6.50
CA SER A 207 -26.04 15.41 7.61
C SER A 207 -26.88 16.65 7.26
N ALA A 208 -28.10 16.73 7.80
CA ALA A 208 -29.10 17.76 7.50
C ALA A 208 -28.56 19.20 7.62
N ARG A 209 -27.69 19.47 8.59
CA ARG A 209 -27.06 20.79 8.80
C ARG A 209 -26.26 21.33 7.61
N VAL A 210 -25.72 20.46 6.75
CA VAL A 210 -24.98 20.87 5.54
C VAL A 210 -25.93 21.05 4.35
N ARG A 211 -27.07 20.33 4.33
CA ARG A 211 -28.14 20.50 3.34
C ARG A 211 -28.88 21.82 3.55
N ASP A 212 -29.29 22.10 4.78
CA ASP A 212 -30.00 23.34 5.13
C ASP A 212 -29.13 24.59 4.90
N ALA A 213 -27.80 24.47 5.00
CA ALA A 213 -26.86 25.55 4.69
C ALA A 213 -26.67 25.80 3.18
N HIS A 214 -27.02 24.84 2.31
CA HIS A 214 -27.10 25.07 0.86
C HIS A 214 -28.46 25.65 0.47
N ASP A 215 -29.54 25.22 1.14
CA ASP A 215 -30.90 25.71 0.86
C ASP A 215 -31.13 27.18 1.30
N LEU A 216 -30.21 27.76 2.08
CA LEU A 216 -30.25 29.19 2.47
C LEU A 216 -29.59 30.14 1.46
N HIS A 217 -28.97 29.60 0.40
CA HIS A 217 -28.28 30.40 -0.63
C HIS A 217 -28.95 30.37 -2.02
N ASP A 218 -30.07 29.64 -2.16
CA ASP A 218 -30.97 29.68 -3.33
C ASP A 218 -32.26 30.44 -3.00
#